data_AF-A0A1L8MZ10-F1
#
_entry.id   AF-A0A1L8MZ10-F1
#
_cell.length_a   1.000
_cell.length_b   1.000
_cell.length_c   1.000
_cell.angle_alpha   90.00
_cell.angle_beta   90.00
_cell.angle_gamma   90.00
#
_symmetry.space_group_name_H-M   'P 1'
#
loop_
_entity.id
_entity.type
_entity.pdbx_description
1 polymer ?
#
loop_
_entity_poly.entity_id
_entity_poly.type
_entity_poly.pdbx_seq_one_letter_code
_entity_poly.pdbx_strand_id
1 'polypeptide(L)'
;MKHILILGAGLMQKPAIESARELGCHITVVDANENAICVPLSDRFEKIDLKDIDSLKKLALEMKKTNGIDGVFTAGTDFSYAVSCIAAEVGLQAHTPQAALNASNKILMRTCFKNKVASPDFIELSLDTIKKNTQSAFQALKKDKKYFVVKPCDNMGGRGCRMIRSIEEFNPAIHEAIKYSRTKQAILEDYMDGKEYSIDALIFNGEITITGFADRHIFYPPYFIEMGHTIPTIVSESEKLDLLTAFVNGIKALGLTYGAAKADIKLTSKGPMIGEIAGRLSGGYMSGWTYPYASKLNVTKQAILLALGETPNELIKRRIPIEGMDDIFEVPCSLTSAERAWISIPGMATKIENISKAKTIPGVRDVFPRISAGDITSFPLNNVEKAGNVISCLKNRNDASKACNEARKCIFIRLSTHNKQTDAFLEQPLDTQFPPSAFPVSELMSLNEAKKSTMTDWNGLTIKESLSILPSLIKTKVPMKDKKFLHAFYRGGLQGAVYFCETNRTNAK
;
A
#
# COMPACT_ATOMS: atom_id res chain seq x y z
N MET A 1 -10.93 32.88 8.48
CA MET A 1 -10.65 31.46 8.74
C MET A 1 -10.47 30.79 7.38
N LYS A 2 -9.42 29.99 7.17
CA LYS A 2 -9.23 29.34 5.86
C LYS A 2 -10.20 28.18 5.69
N HIS A 3 -10.65 27.91 4.46
CA HIS A 3 -11.54 26.80 4.12
C HIS A 3 -10.83 25.83 3.16
N ILE A 4 -10.70 24.57 3.57
CA ILE A 4 -10.10 23.50 2.77
C ILE A 4 -11.13 22.46 2.35
N LEU A 5 -11.02 22.01 1.09
CA LEU A 5 -11.73 20.86 0.54
C LEU A 5 -10.82 19.63 0.52
N ILE A 6 -11.19 18.58 1.24
CA ILE A 6 -10.44 17.31 1.30
C ILE A 6 -11.20 16.21 0.57
N LEU A 7 -10.56 15.62 -0.45
CA LEU A 7 -11.12 14.51 -1.22
C LEU A 7 -10.83 13.17 -0.53
N GLY A 8 -11.88 12.49 -0.08
CA GLY A 8 -11.87 11.25 0.67
C GLY A 8 -12.09 11.47 2.17
N ALA A 9 -12.83 10.55 2.80
CA ALA A 9 -13.11 10.55 4.24
C ALA A 9 -12.79 9.19 4.89
N GLY A 10 -11.94 8.38 4.25
CA GLY A 10 -11.43 7.13 4.81
C GLY A 10 -10.31 7.36 5.83
N LEU A 11 -9.86 6.27 6.47
CA LEU A 11 -8.78 6.31 7.47
C LEU A 11 -7.50 6.99 6.94
N MET A 12 -7.20 6.82 5.65
CA MET A 12 -5.99 7.37 5.03
C MET A 12 -6.02 8.90 4.92
N GLN A 13 -7.19 9.53 4.99
CA GLN A 13 -7.33 10.99 4.98
C GLN A 13 -7.36 11.58 6.41
N LYS A 14 -7.44 10.75 7.45
CA LYS A 14 -7.47 11.20 8.85
C LYS A 14 -6.33 12.17 9.20
N PRO A 15 -5.05 11.89 8.89
CA PRO A 15 -3.95 12.81 9.21
C PRO A 15 -4.11 14.19 8.55
N ALA A 16 -4.73 14.25 7.37
CA ALA A 16 -4.96 15.49 6.66
C ALA A 16 -6.06 16.33 7.33
N ILE A 17 -7.16 15.69 7.71
CA ILE A 17 -8.27 16.34 8.41
C ILE A 17 -7.81 16.87 9.78
N GLU A 18 -7.06 16.06 10.54
CA GLU A 18 -6.50 16.48 11.82
C GLU A 18 -5.50 17.64 11.66
N SER A 19 -4.61 17.57 10.66
CA SER A 19 -3.66 18.65 10.39
C SER A 19 -4.33 19.95 9.94
N ALA A 20 -5.41 19.88 9.14
CA ALA A 20 -6.21 21.04 8.77
C ALA A 20 -6.91 21.66 9.99
N ARG A 21 -7.42 20.81 10.90
CA ARG A 21 -8.04 21.25 12.15
C ARG A 21 -7.04 21.99 13.05
N GLU A 22 -5.82 21.46 13.19
CA GLU A 22 -4.73 22.11 13.94
C GLU A 22 -4.33 23.48 13.35
N LEU A 23 -4.47 23.66 12.04
CA LEU A 23 -4.21 24.93 11.36
C LEU A 23 -5.40 25.91 11.47
N GLY A 24 -6.48 25.51 12.13
CA GLY A 24 -7.68 26.35 12.30
C GLY A 24 -8.51 26.48 11.01
N CYS A 25 -8.44 25.51 10.11
CA CYS A 25 -9.26 25.52 8.90
C CYS A 25 -10.71 25.09 9.19
N HIS A 26 -11.65 25.65 8.43
CA HIS A 26 -12.95 25.05 8.19
C HIS A 26 -12.80 23.94 7.14
N ILE A 27 -13.38 22.76 7.40
CA ILE A 27 -13.08 21.54 6.66
C ILE A 27 -14.34 21.00 5.97
N THR A 28 -14.34 21.05 4.64
CA THR A 28 -15.29 20.26 3.84
C THR A 28 -14.61 18.95 3.42
N VAL A 29 -15.26 17.82 3.67
CA VAL A 29 -14.82 16.51 3.15
C VAL A 29 -15.82 15.95 2.14
N VAL A 30 -15.31 15.22 1.17
CA VAL A 30 -16.13 14.59 0.11
C VAL A 30 -15.83 13.10 0.07
N ASP A 31 -16.87 12.26 0.04
CA ASP A 31 -16.73 10.81 -0.17
C ASP A 31 -18.04 10.22 -0.71
N ALA A 32 -17.95 9.11 -1.46
CA ALA A 32 -19.14 8.38 -1.91
C ALA A 32 -19.81 7.63 -0.73
N ASN A 33 -19.02 7.25 0.27
CA ASN A 33 -19.48 6.55 1.46
C ASN A 33 -19.76 7.55 2.60
N GLU A 34 -21.04 7.80 2.85
CA GLU A 34 -21.50 8.64 3.98
C GLU A 34 -21.12 8.09 5.35
N ASN A 35 -20.80 6.80 5.44
CA ASN A 35 -20.37 6.13 6.66
C ASN A 35 -18.84 6.03 6.77
N ALA A 36 -18.09 6.76 5.94
CA ALA A 36 -16.64 6.76 6.03
C ALA A 36 -16.18 7.35 7.38
N ILE A 37 -15.15 6.74 7.97
CA ILE A 37 -14.75 6.96 9.37
C ILE A 37 -14.40 8.41 9.72
N CYS A 38 -14.00 9.22 8.74
CA CYS A 38 -13.63 10.62 8.96
C CYS A 38 -14.75 11.62 8.65
N VAL A 39 -15.93 11.19 8.19
CA VAL A 39 -17.07 12.10 7.99
C VAL A 39 -17.40 12.88 9.27
N PRO A 40 -17.48 12.27 10.47
CA PRO A 40 -17.75 13.01 11.71
C PRO A 40 -16.64 13.98 12.15
N LEU A 41 -15.47 13.97 11.49
CA LEU A 41 -14.34 14.85 11.80
C LEU A 41 -14.36 16.15 10.98
N SER A 42 -15.32 16.29 10.06
CA SER A 42 -15.47 17.45 9.15
C SER A 42 -16.48 18.47 9.68
N ASP A 43 -16.41 19.70 9.17
CA ASP A 43 -17.42 20.74 9.43
C ASP A 43 -18.58 20.66 8.42
N ARG A 44 -18.28 20.22 7.19
CA ARG A 44 -19.24 19.95 6.11
C ARG A 44 -18.89 18.64 5.40
N PHE A 45 -19.89 17.84 5.10
CA PHE A 45 -19.75 16.63 4.30
C PHE A 45 -20.59 16.73 3.03
N GLU A 46 -20.03 16.31 1.90
CA GLU A 46 -20.75 16.18 0.63
C GLU A 46 -20.61 14.76 0.07
N LYS A 47 -21.75 14.16 -0.28
CA LYS A 47 -21.80 12.79 -0.83
C LYS A 47 -21.60 12.83 -2.34
N ILE A 48 -20.35 12.84 -2.78
CA ILE A 48 -19.96 12.86 -4.20
C ILE A 48 -18.92 11.77 -4.45
N ASP A 49 -19.06 10.99 -5.53
CA ASP A 49 -18.00 10.08 -5.96
C ASP A 49 -16.78 10.91 -6.40
N LEU A 50 -15.61 10.62 -5.85
CA LEU A 50 -14.36 11.32 -6.16
C LEU A 50 -13.96 11.24 -7.64
N LYS A 51 -14.58 10.34 -8.42
CA LYS A 51 -14.43 10.24 -9.87
C LYS A 51 -15.28 11.25 -10.64
N ASP A 52 -16.32 11.81 -10.03
CA ASP A 52 -17.18 12.82 -10.64
C ASP A 52 -16.55 14.21 -10.51
N ILE A 53 -15.54 14.45 -11.36
CA ILE A 53 -14.77 15.71 -11.37
C ILE A 53 -15.67 16.91 -11.65
N ASP A 54 -16.72 16.76 -12.46
CA ASP A 54 -17.63 17.86 -12.79
C ASP A 54 -18.46 18.29 -11.57
N SER A 55 -18.98 17.34 -10.80
CA SER A 55 -19.68 17.64 -9.55
C SER A 55 -18.73 18.25 -8.50
N LEU A 56 -17.49 17.75 -8.40
CA LEU A 56 -16.47 18.33 -7.51
C LEU A 56 -16.12 19.77 -7.88
N LYS A 57 -15.97 20.08 -9.17
CA LYS A 57 -15.76 21.45 -9.66
C LYS A 57 -16.93 22.37 -9.34
N LYS A 58 -18.16 21.90 -9.53
CA LYS A 58 -19.38 22.66 -9.17
C LYS A 58 -19.40 23.00 -7.67
N LEU A 59 -19.11 22.02 -6.81
CA LEU A 59 -19.01 22.25 -5.36
C LEU A 59 -17.92 23.29 -5.03
N ALA A 60 -16.74 23.20 -5.62
CA ALA A 60 -15.67 24.16 -5.36
C ALA A 60 -16.02 25.58 -5.82
N LEU A 61 -16.71 25.72 -6.96
CA LEU A 61 -17.22 27.02 -7.44
C LEU A 61 -18.32 27.59 -6.54
N GLU A 62 -19.20 26.73 -5.98
CA GLU A 62 -20.16 27.13 -4.96
C GLU A 62 -19.43 27.64 -3.72
N MET A 63 -18.50 26.86 -3.16
CA MET A 63 -17.69 27.24 -2.00
C MET A 63 -16.96 28.58 -2.22
N LYS A 64 -16.36 28.77 -3.41
CA LYS A 64 -15.70 30.02 -3.78
C LYS A 64 -16.64 31.24 -3.72
N LYS A 65 -17.93 31.07 -4.02
CA LYS A 65 -18.94 32.14 -4.00
C LYS A 65 -19.48 32.44 -2.61
N THR A 66 -19.51 31.46 -1.72
CA THR A 66 -20.18 31.57 -0.41
C THR A 66 -19.20 31.79 0.73
N ASN A 67 -18.39 30.77 1.05
CA ASN A 67 -17.55 30.71 2.25
C ASN A 67 -16.05 30.89 1.93
N GLY A 68 -15.69 30.97 0.65
CA GLY A 68 -14.32 30.92 0.17
C GLY A 68 -13.81 29.47 0.04
N ILE A 69 -12.73 29.32 -0.70
CA ILE A 69 -11.96 28.07 -0.76
C ILE A 69 -10.49 28.46 -0.91
N ASP A 70 -9.69 28.06 0.08
CA ASP A 70 -8.28 28.42 0.17
C ASP A 70 -7.36 27.25 -0.22
N GLY A 71 -7.87 26.02 -0.22
CA GLY A 71 -7.09 24.84 -0.58
C GLY A 71 -7.94 23.65 -1.00
N VAL A 72 -7.37 22.81 -1.86
CA VAL A 72 -7.91 21.49 -2.23
C VAL A 72 -6.81 20.47 -1.97
N PHE A 73 -7.16 19.38 -1.28
CA PHE A 73 -6.17 18.40 -0.88
C PHE A 73 -6.68 16.96 -0.94
N THR A 74 -5.75 16.03 -1.11
CA THR A 74 -6.00 14.61 -0.90
C THR A 74 -4.72 13.92 -0.44
N ALA A 75 -4.86 12.83 0.31
CA ALA A 75 -3.75 11.97 0.71
C ALA A 75 -4.20 10.51 0.69
N GLY A 76 -3.30 9.59 0.34
CA GLY A 76 -3.58 8.15 0.39
C GLY A 76 -4.71 7.65 -0.53
N THR A 77 -5.02 8.39 -1.59
CA THR A 77 -5.96 7.99 -2.65
C THR A 77 -5.55 8.61 -4.00
N ASP A 78 -5.85 7.94 -5.13
CA ASP A 78 -5.34 8.32 -6.46
C ASP A 78 -6.28 9.29 -7.17
N PHE A 79 -6.50 10.43 -6.51
CA PHE A 79 -7.31 11.54 -6.98
C PHE A 79 -6.53 12.86 -7.08
N SER A 80 -5.19 12.80 -7.21
CA SER A 80 -4.36 13.98 -7.47
C SER A 80 -4.78 14.73 -8.74
N TYR A 81 -5.21 14.01 -9.78
CA TYR A 81 -5.78 14.63 -10.98
C TYR A 81 -7.04 15.45 -10.68
N ALA A 82 -7.98 14.90 -9.91
CA ALA A 82 -9.19 15.62 -9.50
C ALA A 82 -8.86 16.87 -8.68
N VAL A 83 -7.94 16.76 -7.71
CA VAL A 83 -7.43 17.90 -6.93
C VAL A 83 -6.90 19.00 -7.86
N SER A 84 -6.03 18.65 -8.82
CA SER A 84 -5.50 19.61 -9.78
C SER A 84 -6.56 20.24 -10.67
N CYS A 85 -7.56 19.48 -11.13
CA CYS A 85 -8.67 20.01 -11.91
C CYS A 85 -9.51 21.02 -11.13
N ILE A 86 -9.79 20.73 -9.84
CA ILE A 86 -10.55 21.63 -8.98
C ILE A 86 -9.73 22.88 -8.66
N ALA A 87 -8.46 22.72 -8.26
CA ALA A 87 -7.57 23.83 -7.96
C ALA A 87 -7.46 24.79 -9.15
N ALA A 88 -7.28 24.27 -10.37
CA ALA A 88 -7.28 25.08 -11.59
C ALA A 88 -8.60 25.82 -11.82
N GLU A 89 -9.74 25.18 -11.57
CA GLU A 89 -11.09 25.77 -11.72
C GLU A 89 -11.31 26.96 -10.79
N VAL A 90 -10.81 26.88 -9.54
CA VAL A 90 -10.97 27.94 -8.54
C VAL A 90 -9.77 28.88 -8.43
N GLY A 91 -8.70 28.67 -9.19
CA GLY A 91 -7.51 29.54 -9.23
C GLY A 91 -6.55 29.35 -8.05
N LEU A 92 -6.46 28.13 -7.51
CA LEU A 92 -5.55 27.77 -6.42
C LEU A 92 -4.27 27.09 -6.95
N GLN A 93 -3.20 27.14 -6.16
CA GLN A 93 -1.92 26.51 -6.49
C GLN A 93 -1.96 25.00 -6.27
N ALA A 94 -1.50 24.24 -7.27
CA ALA A 94 -1.33 22.79 -7.25
C ALA A 94 -0.46 22.37 -8.45
N HIS A 95 -0.18 21.08 -8.59
CA HIS A 95 0.23 20.54 -9.88
C HIS A 95 -0.79 20.90 -10.96
N THR A 96 -0.32 21.17 -12.17
CA THR A 96 -1.24 21.39 -13.30
C THR A 96 -2.08 20.14 -13.56
N PRO A 97 -3.32 20.26 -14.07
CA PRO A 97 -4.13 19.10 -14.44
C PRO A 97 -3.39 18.12 -15.36
N GLN A 98 -2.63 18.62 -16.34
CA GLN A 98 -1.86 17.75 -17.23
C GLN A 98 -0.76 16.98 -16.50
N ALA A 99 0.00 17.62 -15.61
CA ALA A 99 1.06 16.94 -14.86
C ALA A 99 0.49 15.88 -13.92
N ALA A 100 -0.61 16.19 -13.23
CA ALA A 100 -1.30 15.24 -12.37
C ALA A 100 -1.92 14.08 -13.18
N LEU A 101 -2.40 14.32 -14.40
CA LEU A 101 -2.89 13.29 -15.31
C LEU A 101 -1.76 12.37 -15.78
N ASN A 102 -0.62 12.95 -16.18
CA ASN A 102 0.57 12.20 -16.57
C ASN A 102 1.02 11.24 -15.45
N ALA A 103 0.97 11.69 -14.19
CA ALA A 103 1.31 10.87 -13.03
C ALA A 103 0.24 9.82 -12.69
N SER A 104 -1.04 10.10 -12.96
CA SER A 104 -2.15 9.22 -12.56
C SER A 104 -2.46 8.12 -13.58
N ASN A 105 -1.93 8.22 -14.80
CA ASN A 105 -2.12 7.24 -15.86
C ASN A 105 -0.76 6.63 -16.29
N LYS A 106 -0.60 5.33 -16.08
CA LYS A 106 0.65 4.60 -16.35
C LYS A 106 1.08 4.66 -17.81
N ILE A 107 0.16 4.70 -18.78
CA ILE A 107 0.50 4.81 -20.21
C ILE A 107 1.10 6.20 -20.50
N LEU A 108 0.45 7.26 -20.00
CA LEU A 108 0.96 8.63 -20.13
C LEU A 108 2.30 8.79 -19.41
N MET A 109 2.42 8.25 -18.20
CA MET A 109 3.66 8.25 -17.42
C MET A 109 4.82 7.64 -18.22
N ARG A 110 4.64 6.44 -18.79
CA ARG A 110 5.69 5.80 -19.59
C ARG A 110 6.01 6.59 -20.85
N THR A 111 5.00 7.22 -21.46
CA THR A 111 5.19 8.10 -22.61
C THR A 111 6.06 9.32 -22.25
N CYS A 112 5.82 9.94 -21.09
CA CYS A 112 6.65 11.03 -20.58
C CYS A 112 8.10 10.60 -20.27
N PHE A 113 8.29 9.34 -19.84
CA PHE A 113 9.60 8.78 -19.48
C PHE A 113 10.45 8.33 -20.67
N LYS A 114 9.83 8.09 -21.84
CA LYS A 114 10.52 7.57 -23.03
C LYS A 114 11.80 8.37 -23.34
N ASN A 115 12.93 7.67 -23.39
CA ASN A 115 14.29 8.19 -23.63
C ASN A 115 14.81 9.21 -22.59
N LYS A 116 14.12 9.41 -21.45
CA LYS A 116 14.47 10.41 -20.44
C LYS A 116 14.65 9.83 -19.04
N VAL A 117 13.85 8.81 -18.71
CA VAL A 117 13.78 8.22 -17.37
C VAL A 117 13.66 6.71 -17.51
N ALA A 118 14.48 5.97 -16.77
CA ALA A 118 14.46 4.51 -16.80
C ALA A 118 13.14 3.98 -16.21
N SER A 119 12.40 3.23 -17.01
CA SER A 119 11.11 2.60 -16.67
C SER A 119 10.93 1.35 -17.52
N PRO A 120 10.06 0.39 -17.15
CA PRO A 120 9.94 -0.86 -17.89
C PRO A 120 9.37 -0.62 -19.29
N ASP A 121 9.84 -1.40 -20.27
CA ASP A 121 9.22 -1.49 -21.58
C ASP A 121 7.75 -1.92 -21.43
N PHE A 122 6.88 -1.36 -22.25
CA PHE A 122 5.45 -1.55 -22.09
C PHE A 122 4.68 -1.62 -23.42
N ILE A 123 3.51 -2.26 -23.36
CA ILE A 123 2.47 -2.23 -24.38
C ILE A 123 1.16 -1.78 -23.75
N GLU A 124 0.49 -0.84 -24.41
CA GLU A 124 -0.89 -0.47 -24.08
C GLU A 124 -1.88 -1.56 -24.54
N LEU A 125 -2.78 -1.93 -23.66
CA LEU A 125 -3.86 -2.88 -23.91
C LEU A 125 -5.22 -2.18 -23.77
N SER A 126 -5.87 -1.88 -24.90
CA SER A 126 -7.24 -1.36 -24.95
C SER A 126 -8.26 -2.49 -25.19
N LEU A 127 -9.54 -2.21 -24.99
CA LEU A 127 -10.62 -3.16 -25.32
C LEU A 127 -10.57 -3.61 -26.78
N ASP A 128 -10.20 -2.72 -27.70
CA ASP A 128 -10.08 -3.06 -29.13
C ASP A 128 -8.87 -3.94 -29.41
N THR A 129 -7.73 -3.68 -28.76
CA THR A 129 -6.55 -4.56 -28.81
C THR A 129 -6.89 -5.96 -28.30
N ILE A 130 -7.66 -6.05 -27.21
CA ILE A 130 -8.09 -7.30 -26.61
C ILE A 130 -9.03 -8.08 -27.53
N LYS A 131 -9.99 -7.41 -28.18
CA LYS A 131 -10.94 -8.05 -29.11
C LYS A 131 -10.28 -8.59 -30.37
N LYS A 132 -9.24 -7.92 -30.87
CA LYS A 132 -8.66 -8.22 -32.20
C LYS A 132 -7.63 -9.35 -32.17
N ASN A 133 -6.72 -9.41 -31.20
CA ASN A 133 -5.81 -10.56 -30.99
C ASN A 133 -4.94 -10.37 -29.72
N THR A 134 -5.33 -10.88 -28.55
CA THR A 134 -4.47 -10.81 -27.35
C THR A 134 -3.16 -11.59 -27.51
N GLN A 135 -3.14 -12.63 -28.34
CA GLN A 135 -1.98 -13.50 -28.49
C GLN A 135 -0.83 -12.80 -29.21
N SER A 136 -1.11 -11.94 -30.19
CA SER A 136 -0.07 -11.14 -30.85
C SER A 136 0.56 -10.11 -29.90
N ALA A 137 -0.21 -9.51 -29.00
CA ALA A 137 0.29 -8.56 -28.00
C ALA A 137 1.29 -9.23 -27.03
N PHE A 138 1.00 -10.45 -26.57
CA PHE A 138 1.93 -11.21 -25.74
C PHE A 138 3.19 -11.62 -26.51
N GLN A 139 3.04 -12.07 -27.75
CA GLN A 139 4.19 -12.46 -28.60
C GLN A 139 5.09 -11.27 -28.94
N ALA A 140 4.53 -10.06 -29.13
CA ALA A 140 5.29 -8.85 -29.41
C ALA A 140 6.26 -8.45 -28.27
N LEU A 141 5.96 -8.86 -27.04
CA LEU A 141 6.81 -8.63 -25.86
C LEU A 141 7.80 -9.76 -25.58
N LYS A 142 7.65 -10.92 -26.24
CA LYS A 142 8.45 -12.11 -25.99
C LYS A 142 9.87 -12.02 -26.60
N LYS A 143 10.59 -10.95 -26.23
CA LYS A 143 11.99 -10.63 -26.56
C LYS A 143 12.92 -11.12 -25.45
N ASP A 144 12.94 -12.43 -25.20
CA ASP A 144 13.79 -13.10 -24.20
C ASP A 144 13.42 -12.90 -22.72
N LYS A 145 12.28 -12.28 -22.41
CA LYS A 145 11.82 -12.05 -21.02
C LYS A 145 10.99 -13.21 -20.48
N LYS A 146 11.26 -13.58 -19.22
CA LYS A 146 10.62 -14.71 -18.52
C LYS A 146 9.30 -14.33 -17.85
N TYR A 147 9.16 -13.09 -17.38
CA TYR A 147 8.01 -12.62 -16.60
C TYR A 147 7.59 -11.22 -17.06
N PHE A 148 6.28 -11.00 -17.05
CA PHE A 148 5.67 -9.70 -17.33
C PHE A 148 4.67 -9.32 -16.24
N VAL A 149 4.21 -8.08 -16.24
CA VAL A 149 3.19 -7.61 -15.31
C VAL A 149 2.05 -6.95 -16.06
N VAL A 150 0.82 -7.37 -15.80
CA VAL A 150 -0.40 -6.73 -16.27
C VAL A 150 -0.96 -5.85 -15.16
N LYS A 151 -1.33 -4.60 -15.48
CA LYS A 151 -1.88 -3.63 -14.51
C LYS A 151 -2.98 -2.78 -15.15
N PRO A 152 -3.98 -2.31 -14.40
CA PRO A 152 -4.83 -1.22 -14.86
C PRO A 152 -3.98 0.03 -15.08
N CYS A 153 -4.26 0.83 -16.11
CA CYS A 153 -3.46 2.03 -16.35
C CYS A 153 -3.69 3.12 -15.30
N ASP A 154 -4.80 3.09 -14.57
CA ASP A 154 -5.34 4.22 -13.82
C ASP A 154 -5.94 3.82 -12.45
N ASN A 155 -5.34 2.85 -11.77
CA ASN A 155 -5.75 2.43 -10.42
C ASN A 155 -4.56 2.20 -9.47
N MET A 156 -4.89 2.03 -8.19
CA MET A 156 -4.01 2.07 -7.03
C MET A 156 -4.17 0.84 -6.12
N GLY A 157 -3.23 0.68 -5.18
CA GLY A 157 -3.30 -0.36 -4.15
C GLY A 157 -3.07 -1.78 -4.68
N GLY A 158 -2.50 -1.92 -5.88
CA GLY A 158 -2.22 -3.21 -6.51
C GLY A 158 -3.45 -3.95 -7.06
N ARG A 159 -4.63 -3.32 -7.07
CA ARG A 159 -5.86 -3.95 -7.60
C ARG A 159 -5.71 -4.26 -9.09
N GLY A 160 -5.91 -5.51 -9.48
CA GLY A 160 -5.74 -5.99 -10.86
C GLY A 160 -4.29 -5.98 -11.35
N CYS A 161 -3.31 -5.83 -10.46
CA CYS A 161 -1.88 -5.89 -10.78
C CYS A 161 -1.39 -7.33 -10.57
N ARG A 162 -0.93 -7.98 -11.65
CA ARG A 162 -0.54 -9.39 -11.59
C ARG A 162 0.67 -9.68 -12.47
N MET A 163 1.66 -10.37 -11.89
CA MET A 163 2.75 -10.98 -12.64
C MET A 163 2.21 -12.17 -13.45
N ILE A 164 2.60 -12.25 -14.72
CA ILE A 164 2.30 -13.38 -15.59
C ILE A 164 3.59 -14.09 -15.98
N ARG A 165 3.53 -15.42 -16.01
CA ARG A 165 4.64 -16.34 -16.29
C ARG A 165 4.42 -17.12 -17.56
N SER A 166 3.19 -17.11 -18.08
CA SER A 166 2.80 -17.82 -19.29
C SER A 166 1.62 -17.13 -19.98
N ILE A 167 1.30 -17.57 -21.18
CA ILE A 167 0.16 -17.04 -21.95
C ILE A 167 -1.17 -17.43 -21.30
N GLU A 168 -1.24 -18.56 -20.61
CA GLU A 168 -2.44 -19.03 -19.90
C GLU A 168 -2.78 -18.10 -18.73
N GLU A 169 -1.78 -17.49 -18.09
CA GLU A 169 -1.99 -16.49 -17.04
C GLU A 169 -2.39 -15.10 -17.61
N PHE A 170 -2.17 -14.85 -18.91
CA PHE A 170 -2.33 -13.53 -19.52
C PHE A 170 -3.80 -13.08 -19.62
N ASN A 171 -4.67 -13.88 -20.25
CA ASN A 171 -6.07 -13.50 -20.43
C ASN A 171 -6.80 -13.23 -19.09
N PRO A 172 -6.68 -14.09 -18.06
CA PRO A 172 -7.25 -13.79 -16.74
C PRO A 172 -6.71 -12.49 -16.14
N ALA A 173 -5.41 -12.22 -16.25
CA ALA A 173 -4.80 -11.01 -15.71
C ALA A 173 -5.30 -9.73 -16.40
N ILE A 174 -5.48 -9.77 -17.73
CA ILE A 174 -6.06 -8.64 -18.47
C ILE A 174 -7.51 -8.39 -18.05
N HIS A 175 -8.34 -9.43 -17.98
CA HIS A 175 -9.74 -9.27 -17.58
C HIS A 175 -9.85 -8.64 -16.19
N GLU A 176 -9.00 -9.06 -15.26
CA GLU A 176 -8.93 -8.47 -13.93
C GLU A 176 -8.46 -7.01 -13.97
N ALA A 177 -7.39 -6.70 -14.69
CA ALA A 177 -6.89 -5.32 -14.83
C ALA A 177 -7.93 -4.37 -15.42
N ILE A 178 -8.62 -4.78 -16.48
CA ILE A 178 -9.67 -3.99 -17.15
C ILE A 178 -10.89 -3.80 -16.24
N LYS A 179 -11.25 -4.81 -15.43
CA LYS A 179 -12.31 -4.68 -14.43
C LYS A 179 -12.02 -3.54 -13.46
N TYR A 180 -10.77 -3.44 -13.00
CA TYR A 180 -10.33 -2.41 -12.06
C TYR A 180 -9.93 -1.08 -12.71
N SER A 181 -9.79 -1.00 -14.03
CA SER A 181 -9.52 0.27 -14.72
C SER A 181 -10.79 1.13 -14.84
N ARG A 182 -10.65 2.45 -14.62
CA ARG A 182 -11.74 3.42 -14.83
C ARG A 182 -11.89 3.71 -16.32
N THR A 183 -10.78 3.85 -17.05
CA THR A 183 -10.77 4.06 -18.51
C THR A 183 -10.89 2.78 -19.33
N LYS A 184 -10.99 1.60 -18.68
CA LYS A 184 -11.00 0.29 -19.35
C LYS A 184 -9.76 0.05 -20.22
N GLN A 185 -8.62 0.49 -19.72
CA GLN A 185 -7.31 0.26 -20.32
C GLN A 185 -6.36 -0.41 -19.32
N ALA A 186 -5.48 -1.25 -19.85
CA ALA A 186 -4.44 -1.91 -19.10
C ALA A 186 -3.08 -1.69 -19.77
N ILE A 187 -2.03 -2.03 -19.05
CA ILE A 187 -0.67 -2.02 -19.52
C ILE A 187 -0.04 -3.39 -19.24
N LEU A 188 0.72 -3.90 -20.21
CA LEU A 188 1.59 -5.06 -20.06
C LEU A 188 3.03 -4.57 -20.08
N GLU A 189 3.77 -4.83 -19.01
CA GLU A 189 5.13 -4.32 -18.82
C GLU A 189 6.10 -5.45 -18.53
N ASP A 190 7.37 -5.19 -18.82
CA ASP A 190 8.48 -6.00 -18.30
C ASP A 190 8.42 -6.11 -16.77
N TYR A 191 8.62 -7.33 -16.26
CA TYR A 191 8.85 -7.51 -14.83
C TYR A 191 10.22 -6.92 -14.46
N MET A 192 10.20 -5.95 -13.56
CA MET A 192 11.40 -5.39 -12.95
C MET A 192 11.78 -6.21 -11.73
N ASP A 193 12.92 -6.90 -11.81
CA ASP A 193 13.50 -7.60 -10.67
C ASP A 193 14.48 -6.72 -9.88
N GLY A 194 14.41 -6.77 -8.56
CA GLY A 194 15.19 -5.90 -7.69
C GLY A 194 14.45 -5.48 -6.41
N LYS A 195 15.21 -4.88 -5.48
CA LYS A 195 14.67 -4.30 -4.24
C LYS A 195 13.80 -3.09 -4.58
N GLU A 196 12.68 -2.94 -3.87
CA GLU A 196 11.71 -1.87 -4.12
C GLU A 196 11.71 -0.86 -2.98
N TYR A 197 11.61 0.43 -3.33
CA TYR A 197 11.65 1.55 -2.40
C TYR A 197 10.50 2.51 -2.67
N SER A 198 10.04 3.17 -1.60
CA SER A 198 9.10 4.29 -1.69
C SER A 198 9.83 5.57 -1.34
N ILE A 199 9.72 6.60 -2.20
CA ILE A 199 10.34 7.91 -1.97
C ILE A 199 9.24 8.97 -2.02
N ASP A 200 9.09 9.76 -0.96
CA ASP A 200 8.17 10.90 -0.88
C ASP A 200 8.93 12.22 -1.00
N ALA A 201 8.33 13.22 -1.63
CA ALA A 201 8.86 14.56 -1.72
C ALA A 201 7.75 15.63 -1.65
N LEU A 202 8.12 16.80 -1.15
CA LEU A 202 7.37 18.04 -1.32
C LEU A 202 8.15 18.98 -2.25
N ILE A 203 7.45 19.56 -3.21
CA ILE A 203 7.98 20.46 -4.23
C ILE A 203 7.40 21.84 -3.98
N PHE A 204 8.27 22.82 -3.74
CA PHE A 204 7.91 24.19 -3.42
C PHE A 204 8.98 25.14 -3.93
N ASN A 205 8.57 26.24 -4.59
CA ASN A 205 9.48 27.25 -5.15
C ASN A 205 10.61 26.69 -6.04
N GLY A 206 10.33 25.65 -6.82
CA GLY A 206 11.30 25.02 -7.71
C GLY A 206 12.26 24.04 -7.02
N GLU A 207 12.23 23.95 -5.70
CA GLU A 207 13.06 23.05 -4.91
C GLU A 207 12.29 21.77 -4.53
N ILE A 208 13.02 20.66 -4.41
CA ILE A 208 12.46 19.35 -4.04
C ILE A 208 13.02 18.95 -2.68
N THR A 209 12.13 18.71 -1.71
CA THR A 209 12.54 18.19 -0.40
C THR A 209 12.05 16.75 -0.23
N ILE A 210 12.98 15.80 -0.12
CA ILE A 210 12.71 14.40 0.18
C ILE A 210 12.17 14.29 1.61
N THR A 211 10.95 13.79 1.70
CA THR A 211 10.15 13.65 2.92
C THR A 211 9.78 12.20 3.21
N GLY A 212 10.62 11.29 2.74
CA GLY A 212 10.60 9.90 3.14
C GLY A 212 11.31 9.02 2.13
N PHE A 213 12.07 8.05 2.63
CA PHE A 213 12.76 7.07 1.79
C PHE A 213 12.71 5.73 2.53
N ALA A 214 11.85 4.84 2.07
CA ALA A 214 11.52 3.59 2.76
C ALA A 214 11.88 2.36 1.92
N ASP A 215 12.32 1.31 2.60
CA ASP A 215 12.46 -0.02 2.01
C ASP A 215 11.11 -0.72 2.06
N ARG A 216 10.60 -1.13 0.90
CA ARG A 216 9.29 -1.81 0.78
C ARG A 216 9.48 -3.32 0.89
N HIS A 217 8.59 -3.98 1.62
CA HIS A 217 8.59 -5.44 1.81
C HIS A 217 7.43 -6.06 1.03
N ILE A 218 7.70 -6.40 -0.24
CA ILE A 218 6.72 -6.94 -1.19
C ILE A 218 6.86 -8.46 -1.28
N PHE A 219 5.76 -9.21 -1.13
CA PHE A 219 5.75 -10.68 -1.11
C PHE A 219 4.58 -11.27 -1.92
N TYR A 220 4.62 -12.61 -2.01
CA TYR A 220 3.55 -13.49 -2.51
C TYR A 220 3.20 -13.32 -4.00
N PRO A 221 4.18 -13.52 -4.90
CA PRO A 221 3.90 -13.58 -6.33
C PRO A 221 2.83 -14.66 -6.63
N PRO A 222 1.96 -14.46 -7.63
CA PRO A 222 2.06 -13.47 -8.69
C PRO A 222 1.52 -12.07 -8.35
N TYR A 223 1.04 -11.86 -7.14
CA TYR A 223 0.59 -10.54 -6.68
C TYR A 223 1.72 -9.82 -5.92
N PHE A 224 1.57 -8.51 -5.75
CA PHE A 224 2.58 -7.64 -5.15
C PHE A 224 2.09 -7.13 -3.79
N ILE A 225 2.09 -8.02 -2.80
CA ILE A 225 1.53 -7.72 -1.47
C ILE A 225 2.59 -7.05 -0.61
N GLU A 226 2.38 -5.77 -0.31
CA GLU A 226 3.21 -5.01 0.61
C GLU A 226 2.89 -5.43 2.04
N MET A 227 3.72 -6.32 2.60
CA MET A 227 3.63 -6.73 4.00
C MET A 227 4.26 -5.70 4.95
N GLY A 228 4.81 -4.64 4.39
CA GLY A 228 4.99 -3.34 5.01
C GLY A 228 6.25 -2.64 4.54
N HIS A 229 6.71 -1.63 5.28
CA HIS A 229 7.96 -0.93 4.97
C HIS A 229 8.77 -0.57 6.21
N THR A 230 10.00 -0.09 5.99
CA THR A 230 10.88 0.42 7.05
C THR A 230 11.58 1.71 6.60
N ILE A 231 11.58 2.72 7.46
CA ILE A 231 12.12 4.06 7.19
C ILE A 231 13.00 4.53 8.36
N PRO A 232 14.19 5.14 8.12
CA PRO A 232 14.81 5.42 6.83
C PRO A 232 15.36 4.15 6.16
N THR A 233 15.53 4.21 4.84
CA THR A 233 16.24 3.21 4.03
C THR A 233 17.67 2.98 4.52
N ILE A 234 18.24 1.83 4.17
CA ILE A 234 19.64 1.46 4.46
C ILE A 234 20.49 1.27 3.20
N VAL A 235 20.04 1.83 2.07
CA VAL A 235 20.87 1.87 0.85
C VAL A 235 22.15 2.66 1.11
N SER A 236 23.20 2.33 0.35
CA SER A 236 24.43 3.13 0.34
C SER A 236 24.16 4.54 -0.20
N GLU A 237 25.03 5.50 0.12
CA GLU A 237 24.90 6.88 -0.39
C GLU A 237 24.92 6.93 -1.93
N SER A 238 25.71 6.08 -2.60
CA SER A 238 25.70 5.98 -4.06
C SER A 238 24.35 5.50 -4.60
N GLU A 239 23.79 4.43 -4.02
CA GLU A 239 22.47 3.93 -4.41
C GLU A 239 21.37 4.95 -4.12
N LYS A 240 21.47 5.67 -3.00
CA LYS A 240 20.57 6.78 -2.65
C LYS A 240 20.60 7.85 -3.74
N LEU A 241 21.78 8.32 -4.15
CA LEU A 241 21.91 9.32 -5.21
C LEU A 241 21.35 8.84 -6.55
N ASP A 242 21.60 7.58 -6.93
CA ASP A 242 21.05 7.01 -8.16
C ASP A 242 19.51 6.97 -8.13
N LEU A 243 18.93 6.50 -7.02
CA LEU A 243 17.49 6.40 -6.83
C LEU A 243 16.82 7.79 -6.80
N LEU A 244 17.42 8.76 -6.12
CA LEU A 244 16.94 10.13 -6.07
C LEU A 244 17.06 10.83 -7.42
N THR A 245 18.15 10.62 -8.16
CA THR A 245 18.34 11.17 -9.50
C THR A 245 17.24 10.67 -10.45
N ALA A 246 16.96 9.36 -10.43
CA ALA A 246 15.87 8.79 -11.20
C ALA A 246 14.52 9.42 -10.82
N PHE A 247 14.23 9.53 -9.50
CA PHE A 247 12.99 10.14 -9.03
C PHE A 247 12.83 11.60 -9.45
N VAL A 248 13.86 12.43 -9.29
CA VAL A 248 13.86 13.85 -9.68
C VAL A 248 13.66 14.01 -11.19
N ASN A 249 14.33 13.17 -12.00
CA ASN A 249 14.13 13.17 -13.45
C ASN A 249 12.69 12.76 -13.81
N GLY A 250 12.10 11.82 -13.07
CA GLY A 250 10.70 11.44 -13.20
C GLY A 250 9.73 12.59 -12.87
N ILE A 251 9.95 13.30 -11.76
CA ILE A 251 9.17 14.50 -11.38
C ILE A 251 9.20 15.53 -12.52
N LYS A 252 10.40 15.85 -13.03
CA LYS A 252 10.60 16.81 -14.12
C LYS A 252 9.93 16.35 -15.42
N ALA A 253 10.07 15.07 -15.79
CA ALA A 253 9.48 14.52 -17.00
C ALA A 253 7.94 14.53 -16.99
N LEU A 254 7.32 14.40 -15.82
CA LEU A 254 5.87 14.48 -15.66
C LEU A 254 5.34 15.92 -15.60
N GLY A 255 6.21 16.90 -15.33
CA GLY A 255 5.84 18.30 -15.14
C GLY A 255 5.30 18.61 -13.74
N LEU A 256 5.67 17.84 -12.73
CA LEU A 256 5.23 18.07 -11.34
C LEU A 256 6.06 19.22 -10.72
N THR A 257 5.39 20.32 -10.37
CA THR A 257 6.08 21.57 -9.96
C THR A 257 5.68 22.17 -8.60
N TYR A 258 4.53 21.79 -8.03
CA TYR A 258 4.02 22.39 -6.80
C TYR A 258 3.12 21.42 -6.04
N GLY A 259 3.55 20.96 -4.86
CA GLY A 259 2.83 19.98 -4.05
C GLY A 259 3.63 18.71 -3.78
N ALA A 260 2.92 17.60 -3.56
CA ALA A 260 3.53 16.34 -3.17
C ALA A 260 3.80 15.42 -4.36
N ALA A 261 4.91 14.70 -4.35
CA ALA A 261 5.19 13.62 -5.27
C ALA A 261 5.67 12.39 -4.50
N LYS A 262 5.31 11.20 -4.96
CA LYS A 262 5.89 9.94 -4.47
C LYS A 262 6.31 9.04 -5.61
N ALA A 263 7.38 8.27 -5.44
CA ALA A 263 7.78 7.20 -6.36
C ALA A 263 7.72 5.82 -5.70
N ASP A 264 7.29 4.79 -6.47
CA ASP A 264 7.70 3.41 -6.25
C ASP A 264 8.79 3.09 -7.28
N ILE A 265 9.99 2.79 -6.79
CA ILE A 265 11.19 2.62 -7.61
C ILE A 265 11.89 1.32 -7.25
N LYS A 266 12.36 0.57 -8.25
CA LYS A 266 13.16 -0.63 -8.04
C LYS A 266 14.62 -0.39 -8.36
N LEU A 267 15.51 -0.79 -7.47
CA LEU A 267 16.94 -0.90 -7.79
C LEU A 267 17.18 -2.27 -8.42
N THR A 268 17.39 -2.28 -9.74
CA THR A 268 17.58 -3.50 -10.52
C THR A 268 19.05 -3.70 -10.86
N SER A 269 19.40 -4.83 -11.48
CA SER A 269 20.76 -5.06 -11.99
C SER A 269 21.20 -4.05 -13.07
N LYS A 270 20.26 -3.31 -13.68
CA LYS A 270 20.53 -2.24 -14.65
C LYS A 270 20.47 -0.83 -14.03
N GLY A 271 20.38 -0.73 -12.70
CA GLY A 271 20.17 0.51 -11.96
C GLY A 271 18.70 0.77 -11.62
N PRO A 272 18.38 1.96 -11.09
CA PRO A 272 17.03 2.35 -10.73
C PRO A 272 16.06 2.36 -11.91
N MET A 273 14.87 1.78 -11.72
CA MET A 273 13.77 1.86 -12.68
C MET A 273 12.47 2.26 -11.97
N ILE A 274 11.78 3.25 -12.52
CA ILE A 274 10.55 3.79 -11.95
C ILE A 274 9.37 2.90 -12.32
N GLY A 275 8.72 2.36 -11.29
CA GLY A 275 7.44 1.68 -11.45
C GLY A 275 6.28 2.67 -11.52
N GLU A 276 6.24 3.63 -10.61
CA GLU A 276 5.15 4.60 -10.51
C GLU A 276 5.62 5.90 -9.88
N ILE A 277 5.14 7.05 -10.38
CA ILE A 277 5.14 8.33 -9.63
C ILE A 277 3.70 8.83 -9.50
N ALA A 278 3.28 9.24 -8.31
CA ALA A 278 1.99 9.88 -8.09
C ALA A 278 2.17 11.32 -7.58
N GLY A 279 1.35 12.27 -8.04
CA GLY A 279 1.34 13.68 -7.63
C GLY A 279 0.60 13.93 -6.31
N ARG A 280 0.89 13.09 -5.30
CA ARG A 280 0.29 13.13 -3.96
C ARG A 280 1.25 12.49 -2.94
N LEU A 281 0.97 12.70 -1.65
CA LEU A 281 1.64 11.97 -0.57
C LEU A 281 1.38 10.46 -0.67
N SER A 282 2.32 9.65 -0.20
CA SER A 282 2.13 8.20 -0.12
C SER A 282 0.90 7.82 0.70
N GLY A 283 0.20 6.80 0.22
CA GLY A 283 -0.86 6.12 0.95
C GLY A 283 -0.32 5.06 1.90
N GLY A 284 -1.22 4.19 2.35
CA GLY A 284 -0.88 3.26 3.43
C GLY A 284 -0.53 4.06 4.68
N TYR A 285 0.58 3.69 5.32
CA TYR A 285 0.95 4.26 6.62
C TYR A 285 2.19 5.17 6.56
N MET A 286 2.69 5.50 5.36
CA MET A 286 3.98 6.20 5.23
C MET A 286 3.90 7.67 5.64
N SER A 287 3.29 8.53 4.81
CA SER A 287 3.30 9.98 5.04
C SER A 287 2.43 10.41 6.21
N GLY A 288 1.39 9.62 6.53
CA GLY A 288 0.49 9.90 7.65
C GLY A 288 1.03 9.46 9.02
N TRP A 289 1.96 8.49 9.08
CA TRP A 289 2.40 7.89 10.34
C TRP A 289 3.91 7.60 10.39
N THR A 290 4.42 6.63 9.63
CA THR A 290 5.80 6.14 9.83
C THR A 290 6.84 7.22 9.56
N TYR A 291 6.66 8.05 8.53
CA TYR A 291 7.58 9.15 8.28
C TYR A 291 7.50 10.21 9.38
N PRO A 292 6.32 10.76 9.75
CA PRO A 292 6.21 11.63 10.91
C PRO A 292 6.82 11.07 12.20
N TYR A 293 6.70 9.76 12.45
CA TYR A 293 7.34 9.15 13.62
C TYR A 293 8.85 9.08 13.53
N ALA A 294 9.39 8.76 12.35
CA ALA A 294 10.83 8.63 12.13
C ALA A 294 11.53 10.01 12.07
N SER A 295 10.94 10.95 11.33
CA SER A 295 11.48 12.29 11.13
C SER A 295 11.10 13.25 12.25
N LYS A 296 9.98 13.04 12.94
CA LYS A 296 9.32 14.03 13.81
C LYS A 296 8.77 15.24 13.04
N LEU A 297 8.60 15.15 11.73
CA LEU A 297 7.97 16.19 10.90
C LEU A 297 6.59 15.72 10.46
N ASN A 298 5.54 16.47 10.80
CA ASN A 298 4.22 16.21 10.24
C ASN A 298 4.18 16.69 8.78
N VAL A 299 4.61 15.82 7.85
CA VAL A 299 4.66 16.12 6.41
C VAL A 299 3.27 16.40 5.83
N THR A 300 2.22 15.76 6.35
CA THR A 300 0.85 16.04 5.91
C THR A 300 0.45 17.47 6.20
N LYS A 301 0.79 18.01 7.37
CA LYS A 301 0.60 19.42 7.71
C LYS A 301 1.38 20.35 6.77
N GLN A 302 2.63 20.01 6.44
CA GLN A 302 3.42 20.80 5.49
C GLN A 302 2.80 20.79 4.07
N ALA A 303 2.27 19.65 3.64
CA ALA A 303 1.58 19.52 2.35
C ALA A 303 0.25 20.31 2.32
N ILE A 304 -0.45 20.39 3.45
CA ILE A 304 -1.65 21.22 3.60
C ILE A 304 -1.30 22.70 3.54
N LEU A 305 -0.21 23.14 4.19
CA LEU A 305 0.26 24.53 4.07
C LEU A 305 0.46 24.90 2.60
N LEU A 306 1.12 24.05 1.81
CA LEU A 306 1.26 24.25 0.36
C LEU A 306 -0.10 24.35 -0.35
N ALA A 307 -1.03 23.44 -0.06
CA ALA A 307 -2.36 23.49 -0.66
C ALA A 307 -3.15 24.75 -0.31
N LEU A 308 -2.86 25.37 0.85
CA LEU A 308 -3.43 26.64 1.31
C LEU A 308 -2.68 27.87 0.78
N GLY A 309 -1.68 27.71 -0.09
CA GLY A 309 -0.81 28.76 -0.59
C GLY A 309 0.16 29.34 0.45
N GLU A 310 0.41 28.61 1.54
CA GLU A 310 1.29 29.03 2.64
C GLU A 310 2.69 28.43 2.52
N THR A 311 3.67 29.15 3.09
CA THR A 311 5.05 28.66 3.17
C THR A 311 5.17 27.55 4.23
N PRO A 312 5.72 26.37 3.89
CA PRO A 312 5.92 25.27 4.84
C PRO A 312 7.19 25.53 5.69
N ASN A 313 7.10 26.50 6.61
CA ASN A 313 8.25 27.00 7.38
C ASN A 313 9.00 25.90 8.15
N GLU A 314 8.29 24.90 8.69
CA GLU A 314 8.94 23.81 9.43
C GLU A 314 9.74 22.89 8.50
N LEU A 315 9.23 22.60 7.31
CA LEU A 315 9.96 21.86 6.27
C LEU A 315 11.26 22.59 5.90
N ILE A 316 11.16 23.89 5.59
CA ILE A 316 12.30 24.71 5.14
C ILE A 316 13.35 24.82 6.24
N LYS A 317 12.94 25.01 7.49
CA LYS A 317 13.86 25.13 8.63
C LYS A 317 14.65 23.85 8.91
N ARG A 318 14.08 22.69 8.60
CA ARG A 318 14.62 21.38 9.01
C ARG A 318 15.31 20.61 7.90
N ARG A 319 15.07 20.99 6.65
CA ARG A 319 15.69 20.32 5.51
C ARG A 319 17.17 20.70 5.43
N ILE A 320 17.98 19.75 4.96
CA ILE A 320 19.40 19.93 4.65
C ILE A 320 19.61 19.64 3.16
N PRO A 321 20.58 20.28 2.49
CA PRO A 321 20.90 19.96 1.11
C PRO A 321 21.40 18.51 1.00
N ILE A 322 21.08 17.85 -0.11
CA ILE A 322 21.66 16.56 -0.46
C ILE A 322 22.93 16.82 -1.28
N GLU A 323 24.08 16.36 -0.77
CA GLU A 323 25.36 16.55 -1.45
C GLU A 323 25.34 15.93 -2.86
N GLY A 324 25.79 16.70 -3.86
CA GLY A 324 25.79 16.27 -5.27
C GLY A 324 24.47 16.48 -6.02
N MET A 325 23.46 17.13 -5.42
CA MET A 325 22.20 17.44 -6.10
C MET A 325 21.75 18.89 -5.86
N ASP A 326 21.69 19.68 -6.94
CA ASP A 326 21.26 21.10 -6.88
C ASP A 326 19.74 21.23 -6.63
N ASP A 327 19.36 22.15 -5.74
CA ASP A 327 17.97 22.43 -5.33
C ASP A 327 17.20 21.22 -4.76
N ILE A 328 17.94 20.17 -4.35
CA ILE A 328 17.39 18.99 -3.71
C ILE A 328 17.82 18.94 -2.24
N PHE A 329 16.83 18.75 -1.38
CA PHE A 329 16.98 18.71 0.07
C PHE A 329 16.38 17.43 0.63
N GLU A 330 16.71 17.09 1.86
CA GLU A 330 16.02 16.07 2.64
C GLU A 330 15.79 16.53 4.07
N VAL A 331 14.79 15.94 4.74
CA VAL A 331 14.65 16.06 6.19
C VAL A 331 15.08 14.74 6.83
N PRO A 332 16.24 14.70 7.53
CA PRO A 332 16.75 13.48 8.13
C PRO A 332 15.80 12.86 9.15
N CYS A 333 15.78 11.53 9.19
CA CYS A 333 15.07 10.78 10.21
C CYS A 333 15.93 10.65 11.48
N SER A 334 15.38 11.05 12.63
CA SER A 334 16.05 10.93 13.94
C SER A 334 15.76 9.61 14.65
N LEU A 335 14.78 8.86 14.15
CA LEU A 335 14.33 7.56 14.62
C LEU A 335 14.08 6.65 13.41
N THR A 336 13.87 5.37 13.68
CA THR A 336 13.40 4.39 12.69
C THR A 336 11.95 4.01 12.97
N SER A 337 11.12 4.02 11.94
CA SER A 337 9.77 3.44 11.99
C SER A 337 9.66 2.24 11.07
N ALA A 338 8.99 1.19 11.56
CA ALA A 338 8.71 -0.01 10.80
C ALA A 338 7.21 -0.33 10.84
N GLU A 339 6.67 -0.75 9.71
CA GLU A 339 5.27 -1.15 9.56
C GLU A 339 5.18 -2.60 9.07
N ARG A 340 4.25 -3.38 9.62
CA ARG A 340 4.03 -4.79 9.27
C ARG A 340 2.56 -5.11 9.17
N ALA A 341 2.16 -5.69 8.06
CA ALA A 341 0.81 -6.18 7.85
C ALA A 341 0.61 -7.58 8.42
N TRP A 342 -0.62 -7.88 8.87
CA TRP A 342 -1.09 -9.25 9.06
C TRP A 342 -2.21 -9.59 8.08
N ILE A 343 -2.28 -10.87 7.73
CA ILE A 343 -3.21 -11.42 6.74
C ILE A 343 -3.93 -12.65 7.30
N SER A 344 -4.93 -13.13 6.57
CA SER A 344 -5.77 -14.26 6.94
C SER A 344 -5.92 -15.22 5.77
N ILE A 345 -6.25 -16.47 6.05
CA ILE A 345 -6.80 -17.38 5.04
C ILE A 345 -8.26 -17.00 4.73
N PRO A 346 -8.84 -17.51 3.63
CA PRO A 346 -10.24 -17.29 3.31
C PRO A 346 -11.20 -17.78 4.40
N GLY A 347 -12.22 -16.99 4.71
CA GLY A 347 -13.25 -17.35 5.70
C GLY A 347 -14.05 -16.15 6.19
N MET A 348 -14.93 -16.36 7.17
CA MET A 348 -15.62 -15.28 7.87
C MET A 348 -15.00 -15.09 9.25
N ALA A 349 -14.50 -13.89 9.54
CA ALA A 349 -13.93 -13.56 10.83
C ALA A 349 -15.02 -13.50 11.91
N THR A 350 -14.88 -14.28 12.97
CA THR A 350 -15.78 -14.22 14.13
C THR A 350 -15.24 -13.32 15.23
N LYS A 351 -13.92 -13.16 15.29
CA LYS A 351 -13.23 -12.33 16.28
C LYS A 351 -11.81 -11.99 15.84
N ILE A 352 -11.36 -10.78 16.18
CA ILE A 352 -9.93 -10.44 16.19
C ILE A 352 -9.46 -10.35 17.64
N GLU A 353 -8.54 -11.23 18.02
CA GLU A 353 -8.03 -11.37 19.37
C GLU A 353 -6.72 -10.61 19.56
N ASN A 354 -6.43 -10.23 20.81
CA ASN A 354 -5.15 -9.68 21.26
C ASN A 354 -4.70 -8.34 20.64
N ILE A 355 -5.60 -7.57 20.01
CA ILE A 355 -5.29 -6.20 19.56
C ILE A 355 -4.77 -5.33 20.71
N SER A 356 -5.41 -5.38 21.88
CA SER A 356 -4.95 -4.60 23.05
C SER A 356 -3.56 -5.02 23.51
N LYS A 357 -3.24 -6.31 23.48
CA LYS A 357 -1.90 -6.83 23.80
C LYS A 357 -0.85 -6.36 22.78
N ALA A 358 -1.19 -6.35 21.49
CA ALA A 358 -0.29 -5.84 20.46
C ALA A 358 0.06 -4.36 20.69
N LYS A 359 -0.91 -3.56 21.15
CA LYS A 359 -0.70 -2.13 21.48
C LYS A 359 0.23 -1.89 22.67
N THR A 360 0.39 -2.86 23.59
CA THR A 360 1.27 -2.69 24.77
C THR A 360 2.71 -3.13 24.54
N ILE A 361 3.04 -3.70 23.37
CA ILE A 361 4.41 -4.08 23.05
C ILE A 361 5.30 -2.83 23.00
N PRO A 362 6.44 -2.79 23.73
CA PRO A 362 7.32 -1.64 23.73
C PRO A 362 7.77 -1.22 22.33
N GLY A 363 7.64 0.07 22.03
CA GLY A 363 8.00 0.65 20.73
C GLY A 363 6.87 0.62 19.69
N VAL A 364 5.75 -0.06 19.93
CA VAL A 364 4.55 0.05 19.09
C VAL A 364 3.92 1.43 19.26
N ARG A 365 3.53 2.03 18.14
CA ARG A 365 2.80 3.31 18.09
C ARG A 365 1.34 3.09 17.78
N ASP A 366 1.06 2.24 16.78
CA ASP A 366 -0.30 2.02 16.31
C ASP A 366 -0.54 0.57 15.89
N VAL A 367 -1.80 0.16 16.01
CA VAL A 367 -2.33 -1.10 15.51
C VAL A 367 -3.63 -0.80 14.79
N PHE A 368 -3.66 -1.03 13.48
CA PHE A 368 -4.76 -0.71 12.57
C PHE A 368 -5.46 -1.98 12.08
N PRO A 369 -6.47 -2.50 12.80
CA PRO A 369 -7.34 -3.51 12.24
C PRO A 369 -8.10 -2.93 11.05
N ARG A 370 -8.17 -3.70 9.95
CA ARG A 370 -8.96 -3.38 8.76
C ARG A 370 -10.18 -4.27 8.59
N ILE A 371 -10.25 -5.32 9.40
CA ILE A 371 -11.41 -6.21 9.49
C ILE A 371 -11.97 -6.19 10.91
N SER A 372 -13.25 -6.54 11.02
CA SER A 372 -14.03 -6.72 12.24
C SER A 372 -14.69 -8.10 12.25
N ALA A 373 -15.32 -8.46 13.38
CA ALA A 373 -16.18 -9.64 13.40
C ALA A 373 -17.34 -9.47 12.39
N GLY A 374 -17.62 -10.51 11.62
CA GLY A 374 -18.60 -10.51 10.52
C GLY A 374 -17.97 -10.30 9.14
N ASP A 375 -16.74 -9.78 9.06
CA ASP A 375 -16.10 -9.53 7.77
C ASP A 375 -15.61 -10.81 7.10
N ILE A 376 -15.66 -10.81 5.76
CA ILE A 376 -15.05 -11.86 4.94
C ILE A 376 -13.56 -11.56 4.80
N THR A 377 -12.73 -12.56 5.08
CA THR A 377 -11.29 -12.52 4.86
C THR A 377 -10.89 -13.33 3.64
N SER A 378 -9.76 -12.98 3.03
CA SER A 378 -9.11 -13.70 1.94
C SER A 378 -7.60 -13.72 2.16
N PHE A 379 -6.92 -14.66 1.48
CA PHE A 379 -5.49 -14.45 1.24
C PHE A 379 -5.35 -13.32 0.20
N PRO A 380 -4.60 -12.24 0.49
CA PRO A 380 -4.73 -11.00 -0.25
C PRO A 380 -4.21 -11.13 -1.68
N LEU A 381 -4.99 -10.60 -2.62
CA LEU A 381 -4.60 -10.39 -4.02
C LEU A 381 -4.08 -8.96 -4.26
N ASN A 382 -4.31 -8.06 -3.31
CA ASN A 382 -3.90 -6.66 -3.38
C ASN A 382 -3.74 -6.06 -1.97
N ASN A 383 -3.25 -4.82 -1.89
CA ASN A 383 -2.88 -4.18 -0.63
C ASN A 383 -4.08 -3.74 0.22
N VAL A 384 -5.31 -3.77 -0.28
CA VAL A 384 -6.49 -3.40 0.52
C VAL A 384 -7.16 -4.60 1.19
N GLU A 385 -6.81 -5.82 0.82
CA GLU A 385 -7.33 -7.07 1.39
C GLU A 385 -6.56 -7.56 2.63
N LYS A 386 -5.47 -6.86 3.01
CA LYS A 386 -4.73 -7.14 4.23
C LYS A 386 -5.63 -6.93 5.45
N ALA A 387 -5.54 -7.80 6.44
CA ALA A 387 -6.42 -7.78 7.62
C ALA A 387 -6.08 -6.65 8.61
N GLY A 388 -4.86 -6.11 8.54
CA GLY A 388 -4.47 -4.90 9.23
C GLY A 388 -2.96 -4.72 9.30
N ASN A 389 -2.53 -3.66 9.98
CA ASN A 389 -1.13 -3.23 10.04
C ASN A 389 -0.72 -2.75 11.43
N VAL A 390 0.52 -3.04 11.84
CA VAL A 390 1.15 -2.50 13.05
C VAL A 390 2.22 -1.51 12.65
N ILE A 391 2.41 -0.45 13.44
CA ILE A 391 3.53 0.48 13.32
C ILE A 391 4.31 0.50 14.63
N SER A 392 5.64 0.54 14.50
CA SER A 392 6.57 0.77 15.60
C SER A 392 7.48 1.96 15.29
N CYS A 393 8.07 2.56 16.32
CA CYS A 393 9.10 3.59 16.16
C CYS A 393 10.09 3.56 17.32
N LEU A 394 11.36 3.30 17.01
CA LEU A 394 12.48 3.16 17.95
C LEU A 394 13.75 3.77 17.33
N LYS A 395 14.82 3.95 18.12
CA LYS A 395 16.09 4.50 17.61
C LYS A 395 16.75 3.59 16.58
N ASN A 396 16.91 2.32 16.92
CA ASN A 396 17.52 1.33 16.03
C ASN A 396 16.50 0.69 15.10
N ARG A 397 16.93 0.46 13.87
CA ARG A 397 16.11 -0.19 12.83
C ARG A 397 15.70 -1.62 13.15
N ASN A 398 16.63 -2.40 13.70
CA ASN A 398 16.36 -3.78 14.10
C ASN A 398 15.33 -3.84 15.24
N ASP A 399 15.44 -2.93 16.22
CA ASP A 399 14.52 -2.88 17.35
C ASP A 399 13.10 -2.47 16.91
N ALA A 400 12.97 -1.47 16.03
CA ALA A 400 11.68 -1.11 15.42
C ALA A 400 11.06 -2.31 14.68
N SER A 401 11.82 -2.91 13.77
CA SER A 401 11.36 -4.08 13.02
C SER A 401 10.94 -5.24 13.92
N LYS A 402 11.69 -5.50 14.99
CA LYS A 402 11.38 -6.54 15.99
C LYS A 402 10.11 -6.22 16.76
N ALA A 403 9.96 -5.02 17.29
CA ALA A 403 8.76 -4.60 18.02
C ALA A 403 7.50 -4.75 17.15
N CYS A 404 7.59 -4.34 15.88
CA CYS A 404 6.49 -4.46 14.93
C CYS A 404 6.11 -5.93 14.67
N ASN A 405 7.11 -6.80 14.49
CA ASN A 405 6.90 -8.23 14.28
C ASN A 405 6.31 -8.92 15.52
N GLU A 406 6.79 -8.61 16.72
CA GLU A 406 6.27 -9.19 17.97
C GLU A 406 4.81 -8.80 18.24
N ALA A 407 4.47 -7.54 17.96
CA ALA A 407 3.09 -7.09 18.04
C ALA A 407 2.19 -7.78 17.01
N ARG A 408 2.66 -7.93 15.77
CA ARG A 408 1.94 -8.67 14.73
C ARG A 408 1.67 -10.12 15.12
N LYS A 409 2.67 -10.83 15.65
CA LYS A 409 2.57 -12.23 16.11
C LYS A 409 1.52 -12.43 17.21
N CYS A 410 1.20 -11.40 17.98
CA CYS A 410 0.21 -11.48 19.04
C CYS A 410 -1.23 -11.54 18.51
N ILE A 411 -1.48 -10.97 17.33
CA ILE A 411 -2.82 -10.79 16.77
C ILE A 411 -3.31 -12.11 16.16
N PHE A 412 -4.52 -12.51 16.49
CA PHE A 412 -5.13 -13.74 15.97
C PHE A 412 -6.53 -13.48 15.43
N ILE A 413 -6.81 -13.98 14.23
CA ILE A 413 -8.13 -13.87 13.58
C ILE A 413 -8.80 -15.24 13.67
N ARG A 414 -9.90 -15.31 14.43
CA ARG A 414 -10.71 -16.52 14.53
C ARG A 414 -11.73 -16.56 13.40
N LEU A 415 -11.84 -17.71 12.73
CA LEU A 415 -12.78 -17.92 11.62
C LEU A 415 -14.00 -18.73 12.08
N SER A 416 -15.13 -18.55 11.41
CA SER A 416 -16.33 -19.37 11.60
C SER A 416 -16.06 -20.80 11.16
N THR A 417 -16.39 -21.81 11.98
CA THR A 417 -16.30 -23.24 11.60
C THR A 417 -17.24 -23.61 10.45
N HIS A 418 -16.97 -24.72 9.76
CA HIS A 418 -17.80 -25.24 8.64
C HIS A 418 -17.95 -24.24 7.48
N ASN A 419 -16.89 -23.49 7.19
CA ASN A 419 -16.84 -22.53 6.10
C ASN A 419 -16.24 -23.16 4.84
N LYS A 420 -17.04 -23.27 3.78
CA LYS A 420 -16.64 -23.89 2.50
C LYS A 420 -15.38 -23.29 1.89
N GLN A 421 -15.14 -21.99 2.02
CA GLN A 421 -13.95 -21.35 1.45
C GLN A 421 -12.70 -21.68 2.28
N THR A 422 -12.84 -21.72 3.60
CA THR A 422 -11.76 -22.14 4.50
C THR A 422 -11.42 -23.62 4.28
N ASP A 423 -12.43 -24.48 4.18
CA ASP A 423 -12.23 -25.92 3.91
C ASP A 423 -11.50 -26.12 2.57
N ALA A 424 -12.00 -25.50 1.49
CA ALA A 424 -11.38 -25.59 0.17
C ALA A 424 -9.93 -25.05 0.14
N PHE A 425 -9.62 -24.01 0.92
CA PHE A 425 -8.26 -23.51 1.05
C PHE A 425 -7.35 -24.52 1.77
N LEU A 426 -7.83 -25.10 2.86
CA LEU A 426 -7.07 -26.05 3.68
C LEU A 426 -6.86 -27.39 3.00
N GLU A 427 -7.74 -27.79 2.08
CA GLU A 427 -7.61 -29.03 1.29
C GLU A 427 -6.60 -28.94 0.14
N GLN A 428 -6.14 -27.74 -0.23
CA GLN A 428 -5.17 -27.58 -1.31
C GLN A 428 -3.82 -28.25 -1.01
N PRO A 429 -3.09 -28.72 -2.04
CA PRO A 429 -1.74 -29.26 -1.90
C PRO A 429 -0.77 -28.27 -1.20
N LEU A 430 0.20 -28.79 -0.45
CA LEU A 430 1.15 -27.95 0.30
C LEU A 430 2.11 -27.16 -0.61
N ASP A 431 2.34 -27.66 -1.82
CA ASP A 431 3.17 -27.06 -2.88
C ASP A 431 2.39 -26.12 -3.82
N THR A 432 1.13 -25.80 -3.45
CA THR A 432 0.32 -24.79 -4.17
C THR A 432 1.09 -23.47 -4.28
N GLN A 433 1.29 -22.99 -5.50
CA GLN A 433 2.06 -21.78 -5.78
C GLN A 433 1.42 -20.52 -5.22
N PHE A 434 0.10 -20.39 -5.36
CA PHE A 434 -0.65 -19.27 -4.83
C PHE A 434 -2.11 -19.67 -4.51
N PRO A 435 -2.65 -19.29 -3.34
CA PRO A 435 -1.91 -18.79 -2.18
C PRO A 435 -0.87 -19.80 -1.69
N PRO A 436 0.36 -19.39 -1.34
CA PRO A 436 1.37 -20.32 -0.81
C PRO A 436 0.89 -20.91 0.51
N SER A 437 1.47 -22.04 0.94
CA SER A 437 1.29 -22.57 2.30
C SER A 437 1.86 -21.62 3.36
N ALA A 438 1.31 -21.66 4.57
CA ALA A 438 1.82 -20.88 5.70
C ALA A 438 3.26 -21.25 6.00
N PHE A 439 3.54 -22.55 5.96
CA PHE A 439 4.86 -23.12 6.12
C PHE A 439 5.20 -23.90 4.85
N PRO A 440 5.91 -23.28 3.87
CA PRO A 440 6.20 -23.93 2.60
C PRO A 440 7.07 -25.18 2.78
N VAL A 441 6.46 -26.34 2.57
CA VAL A 441 7.09 -27.66 2.59
C VAL A 441 6.50 -28.49 1.45
N SER A 442 7.31 -29.34 0.81
CA SER A 442 6.83 -30.24 -0.25
C SER A 442 6.11 -31.46 0.33
N GLU A 443 6.47 -31.87 1.55
CA GLU A 443 5.89 -33.04 2.22
C GLU A 443 5.73 -32.77 3.73
N LEU A 444 4.85 -33.56 4.37
CA LEU A 444 4.62 -33.46 5.81
C LEU A 444 5.87 -33.90 6.59
N MET A 445 6.53 -32.95 7.23
CA MET A 445 7.61 -33.22 8.18
C MET A 445 7.06 -33.61 9.55
N SER A 446 7.84 -34.35 10.33
CA SER A 446 7.50 -34.57 11.75
C SER A 446 7.58 -33.25 12.52
N LEU A 447 6.67 -33.02 13.47
CA LEU A 447 6.68 -31.77 14.24
C LEU A 447 7.94 -31.59 15.10
N ASN A 448 8.62 -32.68 15.47
CA ASN A 448 9.86 -32.61 16.24
C ASN A 448 11.01 -32.03 15.41
N GLU A 449 11.10 -32.38 14.13
CA GLU A 449 12.07 -31.79 13.21
C GLU A 449 11.65 -30.37 12.83
N ALA A 450 10.37 -30.17 12.53
CA ALA A 450 9.85 -28.88 12.09
C ALA A 450 10.01 -27.77 13.16
N LYS A 451 9.96 -28.12 14.46
CA LYS A 451 10.23 -27.19 15.58
C LYS A 451 11.66 -26.63 15.61
N LYS A 452 12.62 -27.26 14.92
CA LYS A 452 14.00 -26.78 14.79
C LYS A 452 14.15 -25.75 13.66
N SER A 453 13.16 -25.64 12.78
CA SER A 453 13.17 -24.68 11.68
C SER A 453 12.99 -23.24 12.18
N THR A 454 13.66 -22.31 11.52
CA THR A 454 13.49 -20.86 11.68
C THR A 454 12.44 -20.28 10.74
N MET A 455 11.79 -21.14 9.93
CA MET A 455 10.71 -20.75 9.03
C MET A 455 9.56 -20.10 9.81
N THR A 456 9.01 -19.04 9.23
CA THR A 456 7.88 -18.30 9.78
C THR A 456 6.70 -18.37 8.82
N ASP A 457 5.48 -18.27 9.35
CA ASP A 457 4.28 -18.09 8.56
C ASP A 457 4.18 -16.65 8.02
N TRP A 458 3.12 -16.36 7.26
CA TRP A 458 2.91 -15.04 6.67
C TRP A 458 2.81 -13.91 7.72
N ASN A 459 2.42 -14.24 8.94
CA ASN A 459 2.27 -13.33 10.08
C ASN A 459 3.51 -13.31 11.00
N GLY A 460 4.56 -14.07 10.65
CA GLY A 460 5.86 -14.05 11.29
C GLY A 460 6.02 -15.05 12.43
N LEU A 461 5.04 -15.93 12.69
CA LEU A 461 5.15 -16.96 13.71
C LEU A 461 5.98 -18.13 13.20
N THR A 462 6.97 -18.55 13.97
CA THR A 462 7.65 -19.84 13.74
C THR A 462 6.72 -21.01 14.01
N ILE A 463 7.07 -22.20 13.51
CA ILE A 463 6.36 -23.44 13.87
C ILE A 463 6.37 -23.64 15.39
N LYS A 464 7.51 -23.40 16.04
CA LYS A 464 7.66 -23.53 17.50
C LYS A 464 6.73 -22.58 18.25
N GLU A 465 6.67 -21.31 17.86
CA GLU A 465 5.77 -20.31 18.48
C GLU A 465 4.29 -20.65 18.22
N SER A 466 3.94 -21.06 17.00
CA SER A 466 2.56 -21.42 16.68
C SER A 466 2.06 -22.57 17.56
N LEU A 467 2.88 -23.61 17.73
CA LEU A 467 2.55 -24.77 18.55
C LEU A 467 2.51 -24.46 20.05
N SER A 468 3.26 -23.46 20.54
CA SER A 468 3.18 -23.05 21.95
C SER A 468 1.94 -22.20 22.23
N ILE A 469 1.45 -21.43 21.25
CA ILE A 469 0.25 -20.60 21.37
C ILE A 469 -1.03 -21.44 21.23
N LEU A 470 -1.04 -22.43 20.34
CA LEU A 470 -2.22 -23.21 19.97
C LEU A 470 -3.06 -23.71 21.17
N PRO A 471 -2.49 -24.30 22.26
CA PRO A 471 -3.28 -24.77 23.39
C PRO A 471 -4.08 -23.68 24.11
N SER A 472 -3.66 -22.42 24.04
CA SER A 472 -4.40 -21.29 24.64
C SER A 472 -5.60 -20.84 23.80
N LEU A 473 -5.64 -21.21 22.51
CA LEU A 473 -6.67 -20.79 21.56
C LEU A 473 -7.78 -21.82 21.34
N ILE A 474 -7.57 -23.07 21.78
CA ILE A 474 -8.52 -24.17 21.61
C ILE A 474 -8.88 -24.80 22.95
N LYS A 475 -10.07 -25.42 23.02
CA LYS A 475 -10.56 -26.11 24.23
C LYS A 475 -10.39 -27.64 24.17
N THR A 476 -9.75 -28.14 23.12
CA THR A 476 -9.62 -29.58 22.82
C THR A 476 -8.16 -30.00 22.80
N LYS A 477 -7.90 -31.30 22.96
CA LYS A 477 -6.55 -31.84 22.83
C LYS A 477 -6.10 -31.75 21.38
N VAL A 478 -4.90 -31.22 21.14
CA VAL A 478 -4.33 -31.10 19.80
C VAL A 478 -4.05 -32.50 19.22
N PRO A 479 -4.63 -32.88 18.06
CA PRO A 479 -4.42 -34.20 17.45
C PRO A 479 -3.10 -34.21 16.65
N MET A 480 -1.96 -34.10 17.34
CA MET A 480 -0.62 -33.92 16.73
C MET A 480 -0.16 -35.06 15.80
N LYS A 481 -0.85 -36.21 15.81
CA LYS A 481 -0.58 -37.38 14.94
C LYS A 481 -1.56 -37.49 13.76
N ASP A 482 -2.59 -36.66 13.71
CA ASP A 482 -3.58 -36.66 12.63
C ASP A 482 -2.98 -35.96 11.39
N LYS A 483 -2.91 -36.69 10.28
CA LYS A 483 -2.39 -36.16 9.01
C LYS A 483 -3.21 -34.98 8.50
N LYS A 484 -4.53 -34.96 8.68
CA LYS A 484 -5.40 -33.86 8.26
C LYS A 484 -5.14 -32.60 9.10
N PHE A 485 -4.92 -32.77 10.40
CA PHE A 485 -4.51 -31.67 11.27
C PHE A 485 -3.15 -31.09 10.85
N LEU A 486 -2.15 -31.95 10.63
CA LEU A 486 -0.82 -31.50 10.19
C LEU A 486 -0.92 -30.75 8.86
N HIS A 487 -1.68 -31.29 7.90
CA HIS A 487 -1.92 -30.63 6.62
C HIS A 487 -2.54 -29.23 6.82
N ALA A 488 -3.61 -29.12 7.61
CA ALA A 488 -4.24 -27.82 7.91
C ALA A 488 -3.27 -26.84 8.60
N PHE A 489 -2.38 -27.33 9.47
CA PHE A 489 -1.35 -26.52 10.13
C PHE A 489 -0.28 -26.02 9.15
N TYR A 490 0.27 -26.86 8.28
CA TYR A 490 1.25 -26.43 7.28
C TYR A 490 0.63 -25.50 6.23
N ARG A 491 -0.61 -25.79 5.81
CA ARG A 491 -1.35 -25.04 4.80
C ARG A 491 -1.81 -23.68 5.29
N GLY A 492 -2.41 -23.61 6.48
CA GLY A 492 -3.08 -22.43 7.03
C GLY A 492 -2.45 -21.84 8.31
N GLY A 493 -1.32 -22.38 8.77
CA GLY A 493 -0.61 -21.91 9.96
C GLY A 493 -1.39 -22.13 11.25
N LEU A 494 -1.18 -21.25 12.23
CA LEU A 494 -1.94 -21.26 13.48
C LEU A 494 -3.46 -21.14 13.25
N GLN A 495 -3.86 -20.34 12.27
CA GLN A 495 -5.28 -20.13 11.93
C GLN A 495 -5.93 -21.41 11.39
N GLY A 496 -5.26 -22.11 10.47
CA GLY A 496 -5.72 -23.40 9.95
C GLY A 496 -5.81 -24.48 11.04
N ALA A 497 -4.83 -24.54 11.96
CA ALA A 497 -4.85 -25.48 13.07
C ALA A 497 -6.01 -25.24 14.06
N VAL A 498 -6.26 -23.98 14.43
CA VAL A 498 -7.39 -23.62 15.30
C VAL A 498 -8.71 -23.96 14.62
N TYR A 499 -8.89 -23.54 13.36
CA TYR A 499 -10.08 -23.84 12.58
C TYR A 499 -10.36 -25.35 12.52
N PHE A 500 -9.35 -26.17 12.21
CA PHE A 500 -9.48 -27.62 12.16
C PHE A 500 -9.94 -28.21 13.50
N CYS A 501 -9.33 -27.76 14.61
CA CYS A 501 -9.67 -28.27 15.95
C CYS A 501 -11.09 -27.89 16.38
N GLU A 502 -11.58 -26.71 15.99
CA GLU A 502 -12.92 -26.24 16.35
C GLU A 502 -14.00 -26.88 15.46
N THR A 503 -13.75 -27.05 14.17
CA THR A 503 -14.67 -27.67 13.21
C THR A 503 -14.88 -29.16 13.50
N ASN A 504 -13.83 -29.90 13.88
CA ASN A 504 -13.94 -31.33 14.18
C ASN A 504 -14.45 -31.64 15.60
N ARG A 505 -14.65 -30.62 16.45
CA ARG A 505 -15.22 -30.79 17.79
C ARG A 505 -16.69 -31.19 17.77
N THR A 506 -17.44 -30.80 16.74
CA THR A 506 -18.87 -31.10 16.63
C THR A 506 -19.18 -32.57 16.30
N ASN A 507 -18.19 -33.36 15.89
CA ASN A 507 -18.37 -34.80 15.58
C ASN A 507 -17.95 -35.74 16.72
N ALA A 508 -17.56 -35.21 17.89
CA ALA A 508 -17.08 -35.98 19.03
C ALA A 508 -17.98 -35.84 20.28
N LYS A 509 -19.27 -35.63 20.08
CA LYS A 509 -20.30 -35.70 21.13
C LYS A 509 -21.22 -36.88 20.90
#